data_AF-R1EW13-F1
#
_entry.id   AF-R1EW13-F1
#
_cell.length_a   1.000
_cell.length_b   1.000
_cell.length_c   1.000
_cell.angle_alpha   90.00
_cell.angle_beta   90.00
_cell.angle_gamma   90.00
#
_symmetry.space_group_name_H-M   'P 1'
#
loop_
_entity.id
_entity.type
_entity.pdbx_description
1 polymer ?
#
loop_
_entity_poly.entity_id
_entity_poly.type
_entity_poly.pdbx_seq_one_letter_code
_entity_poly.pdbx_strand_id
1 'polypeptide(L)'
;MERALSERLYLVERRDASSSSPSGLVRLRHDFVVLGSTGNVYTASVSQLPSCSCVDFRERSTICKHLLFIYVKEVAAAEQASEAAGSRDEGYLNLAALVPGTAAARDTSTYSPWLEVHQRRRERAEMLGSPP
;
A
#
# COMPACT_ATOMS: atom_id res chain seq x y z
N MET A 1 -8.37 12.24 19.73
CA MET A 1 -8.33 11.35 18.55
C MET A 1 -8.38 12.12 17.24
N GLU A 2 -9.17 13.20 17.12
CA GLU A 2 -9.25 14.04 15.90
C GLU A 2 -7.91 14.57 15.37
N ARG A 3 -6.92 14.84 16.24
CA ARG A 3 -5.57 15.27 15.84
C ARG A 3 -4.85 14.27 14.93
N ALA A 4 -5.17 12.99 14.99
CA ALA A 4 -4.56 11.98 14.11
C ALA A 4 -5.02 12.13 12.64
N LEU A 5 -6.19 12.73 12.43
CA LEU A 5 -6.79 12.94 11.10
C LEU A 5 -6.50 14.34 10.55
N SER A 6 -6.37 15.34 11.42
CA SER A 6 -6.11 16.73 11.01
C SER A 6 -4.62 17.07 10.88
N GLU A 7 -3.74 16.37 11.59
CA GLU A 7 -2.31 16.64 11.56
C GLU A 7 -1.58 15.76 10.54
N ARG A 8 -0.63 16.35 9.81
CA ARG A 8 0.21 15.62 8.87
C ARG A 8 1.16 14.70 9.63
N LEU A 9 0.90 13.41 9.55
CA LEU A 9 1.77 12.33 10.04
C LEU A 9 2.33 11.57 8.84
N TYR A 10 3.61 11.23 8.89
CA TYR A 10 4.27 10.51 7.81
C TYR A 10 4.83 9.19 8.34
N LEU A 11 4.60 8.11 7.59
CA LEU A 11 5.30 6.86 7.82
C LEU A 11 6.66 6.97 7.12
N VAL A 12 7.74 6.79 7.88
CA VAL A 12 9.11 6.86 7.38
C VAL A 12 9.59 5.47 6.99
N GLU A 13 9.34 4.49 7.86
CA GLU A 13 9.85 3.13 7.67
C GLU A 13 8.88 2.11 8.28
N ARG A 14 8.83 0.94 7.63
CA ARG A 14 8.16 -0.26 8.12
C ARG A 14 9.16 -1.41 8.15
N ARG A 15 9.20 -2.14 9.26
CA ARG A 15 10.01 -3.35 9.44
C ARG A 15 9.15 -4.50 9.94
N ASP A 16 9.26 -5.63 9.27
CA ASP A 16 8.59 -6.86 9.69
C ASP A 16 9.51 -7.62 10.64
N ALA A 17 9.09 -7.74 11.89
CA ALA A 17 9.83 -8.39 12.98
C ALA A 17 9.11 -9.67 13.45
N SER A 18 8.33 -10.29 12.55
CA SER A 18 7.61 -11.52 12.83
C SER A 18 8.60 -12.66 13.09
N SER A 19 8.38 -13.44 14.15
CA SER A 19 9.21 -14.59 14.49
C SER A 19 8.39 -15.88 14.51
N SER A 20 8.91 -16.92 13.87
CA SER A 20 8.37 -18.28 13.94
C SER A 20 9.12 -19.06 15.03
N SER A 21 8.41 -19.47 16.07
CA SER A 21 8.96 -20.34 17.11
C SER A 21 9.08 -21.77 16.58
N PRO A 22 10.08 -22.58 17.02
CA PRO A 22 10.20 -24.00 16.66
C PRO A 22 8.98 -24.86 17.07
N SER A 23 8.10 -24.33 17.94
CA SER A 23 6.81 -24.92 18.32
C SER A 23 5.69 -24.70 17.27
N GLY A 24 5.99 -24.07 16.12
CA GLY A 24 5.01 -23.74 15.08
C GLY A 24 4.18 -22.48 15.36
N LEU A 25 4.39 -21.82 16.50
CA LEU A 25 3.75 -20.55 16.85
C LEU A 25 4.41 -19.38 16.10
N VAL A 26 3.62 -18.67 15.30
CA VAL A 26 4.03 -17.44 14.60
C VAL A 26 3.62 -16.23 15.44
N ARG A 27 4.61 -15.40 15.83
CA ARG A 27 4.37 -14.12 16.49
C ARG A 27 4.48 -13.00 15.48
N LEU A 28 3.35 -12.41 15.11
CA LEU A 28 3.29 -11.25 14.23
C LEU A 28 3.71 -9.99 15.00
N ARG A 29 4.71 -9.29 14.49
CA ARG A 29 5.19 -8.02 15.02
C ARG A 29 5.69 -7.17 13.87
N HIS A 30 5.20 -5.94 13.79
CA HIS A 30 5.63 -4.94 12.82
C HIS A 30 6.08 -3.68 13.56
N ASP A 31 7.26 -3.19 13.21
CA ASP A 31 7.80 -1.95 13.72
C ASP A 31 7.67 -0.85 12.69
N PHE A 32 7.23 0.31 13.14
CA PHE A 32 6.97 1.47 12.32
C PHE A 32 7.71 2.68 12.88
N VAL A 33 8.28 3.46 11.97
CA VAL A 33 8.89 4.75 12.26
C VAL A 33 7.97 5.83 11.72
N VAL A 34 7.45 6.69 12.59
CA VAL A 34 6.46 7.71 12.26
C VAL A 34 7.04 9.09 12.56
N LEU A 35 6.98 10.00 11.59
CA LEU A 35 7.26 11.41 11.77
C LEU A 35 5.99 12.13 12.23
N GLY A 36 6.08 12.77 13.39
CA GLY A 36 5.04 13.61 13.97
C GLY A 36 4.92 14.98 13.28
N SER A 37 3.82 15.66 13.57
CA SER A 37 3.52 17.00 13.02
C SER A 37 4.53 18.09 13.39
N THR A 38 5.28 17.90 14.47
CA THR A 38 6.35 18.81 14.91
C THR A 38 7.73 18.44 14.35
N GLY A 39 7.81 17.43 13.47
CA GLY A 39 9.09 16.91 12.94
C GLY A 39 9.82 15.94 13.85
N ASN A 40 9.22 15.54 14.98
CA ASN A 40 9.80 14.51 15.86
C ASN A 40 9.54 13.12 15.30
N VAL A 41 10.53 12.24 15.41
CA VAL A 41 10.40 10.83 14.99
C VAL A 41 10.05 9.96 16.18
N TYR A 42 9.05 9.10 16.00
CA TYR A 42 8.59 8.14 17.00
C TYR A 42 8.62 6.73 16.44
N THR A 43 8.87 5.77 17.30
CA THR A 43 8.84 4.34 16.99
C THR A 43 7.59 3.74 17.59
N ALA A 44 6.83 3.01 16.79
CA ALA A 44 5.63 2.31 17.21
C ALA A 44 5.73 0.84 16.78
N SER A 45 5.37 -0.07 17.68
CA SER A 45 5.32 -1.51 17.40
C SER A 45 3.87 -1.96 17.43
N VAL A 46 3.41 -2.58 16.35
CA VAL A 46 2.12 -3.27 16.28
C VAL A 46 2.35 -4.76 16.49
N SER A 47 1.82 -5.28 17.58
CA SER A 47 1.83 -6.69 17.94
C SER A 47 0.60 -6.99 18.82
N GLN A 48 0.52 -8.19 19.41
CA GLN A 48 -0.50 -8.49 20.42
C GLN A 48 -0.55 -7.45 21.56
N LEU A 49 0.61 -6.89 21.93
CA LEU A 49 0.67 -5.70 22.78
C LEU A 49 1.28 -4.55 21.95
N PRO A 50 0.47 -3.58 21.48
CA PRO A 50 1.00 -2.44 20.76
C PRO A 50 1.76 -1.50 21.71
N SER A 51 2.79 -0.84 21.19
CA SER A 51 3.57 0.14 21.95
C SER A 51 3.99 1.33 21.09
N CYS A 52 4.19 2.49 21.69
CA CYS A 52 4.69 3.68 21.01
C CYS A 52 5.61 4.50 21.92
N SER A 53 6.68 5.07 21.37
CA SER A 53 7.63 5.91 22.12
C SER A 53 7.14 7.34 22.36
N CYS A 54 5.95 7.71 21.91
CA CYS A 54 5.41 9.05 22.12
C CYS A 54 4.96 9.28 23.57
N VAL A 55 4.95 10.55 23.96
CA VAL A 55 4.55 10.97 25.31
C VAL A 55 3.11 10.55 25.65
N ASP A 56 2.18 10.67 24.69
CA ASP A 56 0.78 10.29 24.88
C ASP A 56 0.63 8.82 25.29
N PHE A 57 1.39 7.93 24.64
CA PHE A 57 1.37 6.50 24.94
C PHE A 57 2.09 6.22 26.26
N ARG A 58 3.22 6.89 26.52
CA ARG A 58 4.01 6.69 27.74
C ARG A 58 3.26 7.10 29.01
N GLU A 59 2.46 8.16 28.94
CA GLU A 59 1.70 8.67 30.09
C GLU A 59 0.37 7.95 30.28
N ARG A 60 -0.32 7.60 29.19
CA ARG A 60 -1.69 7.08 29.26
C ARG A 60 -1.78 5.57 29.04
N SER A 61 -0.73 4.93 28.53
CA SER A 61 -0.71 3.50 28.16
C SER A 61 -1.90 3.05 27.28
N THR A 62 -2.47 3.98 26.53
CA THR A 62 -3.64 3.78 25.65
C THR A 62 -3.29 4.17 24.21
N ILE A 63 -4.21 3.92 23.28
CA ILE A 63 -4.02 4.20 21.85
C ILE A 63 -3.71 5.69 21.62
N CYS A 64 -2.49 5.98 21.18
CA CYS A 64 -2.04 7.32 20.82
C CYS A 64 -2.37 7.64 19.36
N LYS A 65 -2.21 8.91 18.97
CA LYS A 65 -2.45 9.34 17.58
C LYS A 65 -1.56 8.62 16.54
N HIS A 66 -0.34 8.25 16.90
CA HIS A 66 0.57 7.55 16.00
C HIS A 66 0.14 6.10 15.74
N LEU A 67 -0.32 5.39 16.77
CA LEU A 67 -0.88 4.05 16.63
C LEU A 67 -2.18 4.10 15.80
N LEU A 68 -3.04 5.08 16.06
CA LEU A 68 -4.27 5.25 15.28
C LEU A 68 -3.97 5.52 13.79
N PHE A 69 -2.99 6.36 13.50
CA PHE A 69 -2.51 6.61 12.13
C PHE A 69 -2.04 5.33 11.45
N ILE A 70 -1.25 4.49 12.13
CA ILE A 70 -0.79 3.20 11.60
C ILE A 70 -1.98 2.28 11.33
N TYR A 71 -2.92 2.14 12.27
CA TYR A 71 -4.09 1.28 12.07
C TYR A 71 -4.93 1.71 10.88
N VAL A 72 -5.20 3.01 10.73
CA VAL A 72 -6.00 3.52 9.61
C VAL A 72 -5.26 3.36 8.28
N LYS A 73 -3.93 3.53 8.25
CA LYS A 73 -3.15 3.54 7.01
C LYS A 73 -2.71 2.15 6.55
N GLU A 74 -2.20 1.32 7.45
CA GLU A 74 -1.58 0.03 7.10
C GLU A 74 -2.60 -1.12 7.06
N VAL A 75 -3.63 -1.13 7.93
CA VAL A 75 -4.66 -2.17 7.88
C VAL A 75 -5.51 -2.00 6.61
N ALA A 76 -5.87 -0.76 6.27
CA ALA A 76 -6.60 -0.48 5.03
C ALA A 76 -5.78 -0.84 3.77
N ALA A 77 -4.46 -0.65 3.79
CA ALA A 77 -3.60 -1.02 2.68
C ALA A 77 -3.44 -2.55 2.52
N ALA A 78 -3.43 -3.30 3.63
CA ALA A 78 -3.37 -4.77 3.58
C ALA A 78 -4.65 -5.38 2.98
N GLU A 79 -5.82 -4.80 3.27
CA GLU A 79 -7.10 -5.22 2.68
C GLU A 79 -7.10 -4.99 1.16
N GLN A 80 -6.70 -3.79 0.72
CA GLN A 80 -6.62 -3.43 -0.70
C GLN A 80 -5.54 -4.23 -1.47
N ALA A 81 -4.43 -4.61 -0.82
CA ALA A 81 -3.40 -5.44 -1.43
C ALA A 81 -3.87 -6.87 -1.72
N SER A 82 -4.82 -7.39 -0.92
CA SER A 82 -5.38 -8.73 -1.14
C SER A 82 -6.33 -8.81 -2.34
N GLU A 83 -6.98 -7.69 -2.68
CA GLU A 83 -7.91 -7.58 -3.82
C GLU A 83 -7.19 -7.10 -5.11
N ALA A 84 -6.09 -6.34 -4.97
CA ALA A 84 -5.23 -5.93 -6.07
C ALA A 84 -4.27 -7.03 -6.57
N ALA A 85 -4.17 -8.15 -5.85
CA ALA A 85 -3.36 -9.33 -6.24
C ALA A 85 -3.97 -10.15 -7.40
N GLY A 86 -4.73 -9.50 -8.29
CA GLY A 86 -4.97 -9.99 -9.64
C GLY A 86 -3.67 -9.89 -10.46
N SER A 87 -2.80 -10.88 -10.27
CA SER A 87 -1.51 -11.09 -10.93
C SER A 87 -1.53 -10.83 -12.45
N ARG A 88 -0.58 -9.99 -12.92
CA ARG A 88 -0.07 -9.98 -14.30
C ARG A 88 1.46 -9.99 -14.22
N ASP A 89 2.09 -10.91 -14.97
CA ASP A 89 3.52 -11.28 -14.90
C ASP A 89 4.53 -10.14 -15.19
N GLU A 90 4.07 -8.96 -15.59
CA GLU A 90 4.91 -7.86 -16.08
C GLU A 90 5.25 -6.80 -15.01
N GLY A 91 4.81 -6.95 -13.76
CA GLY A 91 5.22 -6.08 -12.64
C GLY A 91 4.72 -4.63 -12.69
N TYR A 92 3.95 -4.26 -13.72
CA TYR A 92 3.33 -2.95 -13.82
C TYR A 92 1.96 -2.95 -13.17
N LEU A 93 1.79 -2.08 -12.16
CA LEU A 93 0.53 -1.88 -11.46
C LEU A 93 -0.39 -0.94 -12.27
N ASN A 94 -1.63 -1.36 -12.51
CA ASN A 94 -2.63 -0.49 -13.11
C ASN A 94 -3.28 0.39 -12.03
N LEU A 95 -2.83 1.65 -11.92
CA LEU A 95 -3.37 2.60 -10.95
C LEU A 95 -4.88 2.86 -11.11
N ALA A 96 -5.43 2.75 -12.34
CA ALA A 96 -6.85 2.97 -12.58
C ALA A 96 -7.73 1.85 -12.01
N ALA A 97 -7.15 0.66 -11.74
CA ALA A 97 -7.86 -0.42 -11.05
C ALA A 97 -7.99 -0.18 -9.54
N LEU A 98 -7.20 0.74 -8.98
CA LEU A 98 -7.13 1.01 -7.53
C LEU A 98 -7.96 2.23 -7.10
N VAL A 99 -8.46 3.02 -8.05
CA VAL A 99 -9.21 4.25 -7.77
C VAL A 99 -10.70 4.00 -8.07
N PRO A 100 -11.59 4.10 -7.07
CA PRO A 100 -13.04 3.96 -7.29
C PRO A 100 -13.56 4.98 -8.30
N GLY A 101 -14.29 4.50 -9.31
CA GLY A 101 -14.88 5.35 -10.35
C GLY A 101 -13.99 5.59 -11.58
N THR A 102 -12.76 5.04 -11.63
CA THR A 102 -11.95 5.04 -12.86
C THR A 102 -12.00 3.70 -13.59
N ALA A 103 -12.13 3.73 -14.92
CA ALA A 103 -12.15 2.51 -15.73
C ALA A 103 -10.76 1.86 -15.78
N ALA A 104 -10.68 0.54 -15.52
CA ALA A 104 -9.43 -0.21 -15.60
C ALA A 104 -8.89 -0.33 -17.05
N ALA A 105 -9.78 -0.23 -18.05
CA ALA A 105 -9.41 -0.19 -19.46
C ALA A 105 -9.23 1.26 -19.93
N ARG A 106 -8.24 1.48 -20.80
CA ARG A 106 -8.02 2.80 -21.41
C ARG A 106 -9.10 3.07 -22.46
N ASP A 107 -9.79 4.19 -22.32
CA ASP A 107 -10.64 4.71 -23.40
C ASP A 107 -9.74 5.26 -24.52
N THR A 108 -9.89 4.67 -25.71
CA THR A 108 -9.13 5.05 -26.90
C THR A 108 -9.98 5.77 -27.94
N SER A 109 -11.26 6.05 -27.63
CA SER A 109 -12.21 6.70 -28.54
C SER A 109 -11.76 8.10 -28.98
N THR A 110 -10.96 8.78 -28.16
CA THR A 110 -10.42 10.13 -28.43
C THR A 110 -9.02 10.09 -29.05
N TYR A 111 -8.39 8.91 -29.18
CA TYR A 111 -7.04 8.81 -29.73
C TYR A 111 -7.06 9.07 -31.24
N SER A 112 -5.93 9.52 -31.78
CA SER A 112 -5.80 9.78 -33.20
C SER A 112 -6.13 8.53 -34.03
N PRO A 113 -6.73 8.67 -35.23
CA PRO A 113 -6.99 7.53 -36.14
C PRO A 113 -5.74 6.70 -36.48
N TRP A 114 -4.53 7.27 -36.27
CA TRP A 114 -3.26 6.58 -36.41
C TRP A 114 -3.08 5.40 -35.42
N LEU A 115 -3.77 5.41 -34.28
CA LEU A 115 -3.75 4.30 -33.33
C LEU A 115 -4.32 3.02 -33.96
N GLU A 116 -5.40 3.15 -34.73
CA GLU A 116 -6.00 2.00 -35.43
C GLU A 116 -5.04 1.41 -36.47
N VAL A 117 -4.25 2.25 -37.13
CA VAL A 117 -3.24 1.79 -38.09
C VAL A 117 -2.19 0.93 -37.40
N HIS A 118 -1.75 1.32 -36.20
CA HIS A 118 -0.83 0.53 -35.40
C HIS A 118 -1.45 -0.75 -34.86
N GLN A 119 -2.70 -0.71 -34.40
CA GLN A 119 -3.43 -1.89 -33.93
C GLN A 119 -3.58 -2.92 -35.05
N ARG A 120 -4.07 -2.50 -36.22
CA ARG A 120 -4.19 -3.39 -37.40
C ARG A 120 -2.84 -3.94 -37.86
N ARG A 121 -1.76 -3.14 -37.78
CA ARG A 121 -0.40 -3.62 -38.10
C ARG A 121 0.09 -4.67 -37.11
N ARG A 122 -0.19 -4.51 -35.81
CA ARG A 122 0.14 -5.49 -34.77
C ARG A 122 -0.67 -6.78 -34.94
N GLU A 123 -1.98 -6.68 -35.10
CA GLU A 123 -2.87 -7.83 -35.35
C GLU A 123 -2.43 -8.60 -36.61
N ARG A 124 -2.07 -7.88 -37.68
CA ARG A 124 -1.54 -8.49 -38.90
C ARG A 124 -0.18 -9.14 -38.70
N ALA A 125 0.69 -8.57 -37.87
CA ALA A 125 1.98 -9.17 -37.51
C ALA A 125 1.80 -10.42 -36.61
N GLU A 126 0.83 -10.41 -35.71
CA GLU A 126 0.45 -11.55 -34.86
C GLU A 126 -0.18 -12.68 -35.68
N MET A 127 -1.00 -12.37 -36.69
CA MET A 127 -1.60 -13.36 -37.59
C MET A 127 -0.61 -13.99 -38.58
N LEU A 128 0.42 -13.26 -39.01
CA LEU A 128 1.40 -13.80 -39.98
C LEU A 128 2.49 -14.66 -39.34
N GLY A 129 2.59 -14.70 -38.01
CA GLY A 129 3.70 -15.36 -37.31
C GLY A 129 5.03 -14.62 -37.58
N SER A 130 5.82 -14.41 -36.53
CA SER A 130 7.12 -13.76 -36.65
C SER A 130 7.96 -14.39 -37.78
N PRO A 131 8.54 -13.62 -38.72
CA PRO A 131 9.64 -14.15 -39.50
C PRO A 131 10.84 -14.40 -38.56
N PRO A 132 11.73 -15.34 -38.90
CA PRO A 132 12.94 -15.61 -38.11
C PRO A 132 13.90 -14.41 -38.06
#